data_AF-A0AAW2EE47-F1
#
_entry.id   AF-A0AAW2EE47-F1
#
_cell.length_a   1.000
_cell.length_b   1.000
_cell.length_c   1.000
_cell.angle_alpha   90.00
_cell.angle_beta   90.00
_cell.angle_gamma   90.00
#
_symmetry.space_group_name_H-M   'P 1'
#
loop_
_entity.id
_entity.type
_entity.pdbx_description
1 polymer ?
#
loop_
_entity_poly.entity_id
_entity_poly.type
_entity_poly.pdbx_seq_one_letter_code
_entity_poly.pdbx_strand_id
1 'polypeptide(L)'
;MIAKDWIRTKSNQEKNIMIQRAQTARIIIICSYCIMGIQCIFVAVLPIFGRTMRLTPNITDPGKPMLLQSHYIYDITERPQYELTLISQAIYVVIGMMAYTGIDNFLGLLIFHICGQLDILKNRLECLDKYINYYKVLKCCIAKHIRLLRFVM
;
A
#
# COMPACT_ATOMS: atom_id res chain seq x y z
N MET A 1 -2.11 18.37 -0.20
CA MET A 1 -0.71 18.75 -0.55
C MET A 1 -0.40 18.35 -1.98
N ILE A 2 -0.52 17.07 -2.31
CA ILE A 2 -0.35 16.49 -3.65
C ILE A 2 -1.08 17.31 -4.73
N ALA A 3 -2.40 17.52 -4.60
CA ALA A 3 -3.17 18.27 -5.59
C ALA A 3 -2.65 19.71 -5.82
N LYS A 4 -2.26 20.42 -4.75
CA LYS A 4 -1.67 21.76 -4.85
C LYS A 4 -0.33 21.73 -5.58
N ASP A 5 0.48 20.70 -5.32
CA ASP A 5 1.74 20.51 -6.01
C ASP A 5 1.49 20.25 -7.49
N TRP A 6 0.50 19.42 -7.88
CA TRP A 6 0.16 19.16 -9.28
C TRP A 6 -0.31 20.40 -10.06
N ILE A 7 -1.14 21.26 -9.46
CA ILE A 7 -1.71 22.45 -10.13
C ILE A 7 -0.67 23.57 -10.35
N ARG A 8 0.37 23.63 -9.51
CA ARG A 8 1.39 24.68 -9.60
C ARG A 8 2.10 24.70 -10.97
N THR A 9 2.39 25.88 -11.49
CA THR A 9 3.24 26.07 -12.68
C THR A 9 4.60 25.43 -12.47
N LYS A 10 4.99 24.57 -13.42
CA LYS A 10 6.20 23.75 -13.40
C LYS A 10 6.80 23.66 -14.79
N SER A 11 8.12 23.47 -14.85
CA SER A 11 8.79 23.18 -16.10
C SER A 11 8.37 21.80 -16.64
N ASN A 12 8.57 21.56 -17.94
CA ASN A 12 8.29 20.24 -18.54
C ASN A 12 9.13 19.13 -17.90
N GLN A 13 10.37 19.43 -17.49
CA GLN A 13 11.23 18.48 -16.77
C GLN A 13 10.65 18.11 -15.40
N GLU A 14 10.20 19.09 -14.61
CA GLU A 14 9.59 18.82 -13.30
C GLU A 14 8.30 18.00 -13.42
N LYS A 15 7.48 18.28 -14.45
CA LYS A 15 6.27 17.49 -14.73
C LYS A 15 6.62 16.04 -15.09
N ASN A 16 7.62 15.83 -15.94
CA ASN A 16 8.05 14.50 -16.35
C ASN A 16 8.53 13.66 -15.15
N ILE A 17 9.27 14.26 -14.21
CA ILE A 17 9.70 13.58 -12.98
C ILE A 17 8.50 13.13 -12.16
N MET A 18 7.51 14.00 -11.95
CA MET A 18 6.29 13.64 -11.20
C MET A 18 5.49 12.53 -11.89
N ILE A 19 5.34 12.59 -13.21
CA ILE A 19 4.65 11.55 -13.99
C ILE A 19 5.39 10.22 -13.90
N GLN A 20 6.71 10.23 -14.07
CA GLN A 20 7.53 9.01 -13.99
C GLN A 20 7.39 8.35 -12.61
N ARG A 21 7.52 9.12 -11.52
CA ARG A 21 7.35 8.60 -10.15
C ARG A 21 5.94 8.08 -9.91
N ALA A 22 4.90 8.74 -10.43
CA ALA A 22 3.52 8.28 -10.34
C ALA A 22 3.28 6.98 -11.15
N GLN A 23 3.90 6.85 -12.32
CA GLN A 23 3.85 5.63 -13.13
C GLN A 23 4.56 4.47 -12.44
N THR A 24 5.75 4.69 -11.87
CA THR A 24 6.47 3.68 -11.08
C THR A 24 5.62 3.21 -9.89
N ALA A 25 5.01 4.16 -9.15
CA ALA A 25 4.09 3.84 -8.06
C ALA A 25 2.92 2.97 -8.54
N ARG A 26 2.30 3.34 -9.67
CA ARG A 26 1.18 2.60 -10.26
C ARG A 26 1.57 1.18 -10.67
N ILE A 27 2.76 1.00 -11.26
CA ILE A 27 3.26 -0.34 -11.63
C ILE A 27 3.45 -1.20 -10.38
N ILE A 28 4.09 -0.66 -9.34
CA ILE A 28 4.31 -1.39 -8.08
C ILE A 28 2.97 -1.78 -7.45
N ILE A 29 2.00 -0.86 -7.43
CA ILE A 29 0.65 -1.13 -6.93
C ILE A 29 -0.01 -2.25 -7.73
N ILE A 30 0.02 -2.20 -9.07
CA ILE A 30 -0.54 -3.25 -9.93
C ILE A 30 0.13 -4.61 -9.64
N CYS A 31 1.46 -4.65 -9.57
CA CYS A 31 2.19 -5.87 -9.23
C CYS A 31 1.79 -6.42 -7.85
N SER A 32 1.64 -5.56 -6.84
CA SER A 32 1.18 -5.96 -5.51
C SER A 32 -0.22 -6.56 -5.52
N TYR A 33 -1.14 -5.98 -6.30
CA TYR A 33 -2.48 -6.53 -6.50
C TYR A 33 -2.47 -7.87 -7.23
N CYS A 34 -1.60 -8.06 -8.22
CA CYS A 34 -1.44 -9.36 -8.89
C CYS A 34 -0.96 -10.44 -7.92
N ILE A 35 0.06 -10.14 -7.10
CA ILE A 35 0.57 -11.06 -6.07
C ILE A 35 -0.52 -11.41 -5.06
N MET A 36 -1.26 -10.40 -4.59
CA MET A 36 -2.37 -10.60 -3.66
C MET A 36 -3.48 -11.46 -4.27
N GLY A 37 -3.85 -11.24 -5.54
CA GLY A 37 -4.81 -12.08 -6.24
C GLY A 37 -4.37 -13.54 -6.35
N ILE A 38 -3.09 -13.78 -6.65
CA ILE A 38 -2.51 -15.12 -6.66
C ILE A 38 -2.59 -15.75 -5.26
N GLN A 39 -2.24 -15.01 -4.21
CA GLN A 39 -2.36 -15.46 -2.82
C GLN A 39 -3.80 -15.84 -2.46
N CYS A 40 -4.79 -15.03 -2.84
CA CYS A 40 -6.22 -15.34 -2.64
C CYS A 40 -6.63 -16.63 -3.35
N ILE A 41 -6.19 -16.82 -4.59
CA ILE A 41 -6.49 -18.04 -5.35
C ILE A 41 -5.90 -19.25 -4.63
N PHE A 42 -4.65 -19.20 -4.18
CA PHE A 42 -4.06 -20.29 -3.41
C PHE A 42 -4.84 -20.58 -2.12
N VAL A 43 -5.20 -19.55 -1.35
CA VAL A 43 -5.96 -19.71 -0.10
C VAL A 43 -7.36 -20.28 -0.34
N ALA A 44 -8.03 -19.92 -1.44
CA ALA A 44 -9.37 -20.41 -1.78
C ALA A 44 -9.35 -21.82 -2.40
N VAL A 45 -8.37 -22.11 -3.27
CA VAL A 45 -8.33 -23.34 -4.07
C VAL A 45 -7.70 -24.50 -3.32
N LEU A 46 -6.64 -24.28 -2.53
CA LEU A 46 -5.96 -25.36 -1.79
C LEU A 46 -6.91 -26.13 -0.84
N PRO A 47 -7.81 -25.48 -0.07
CA PRO A 47 -8.79 -26.18 0.75
C PRO A 47 -9.78 -27.04 -0.04
N ILE A 48 -10.14 -26.65 -1.27
CA ILE A 48 -11.06 -27.40 -2.15
C ILE A 48 -10.43 -28.75 -2.54
N PHE A 49 -9.12 -28.78 -2.75
CA PHE A 49 -8.38 -30.00 -3.05
C PHE A 49 -7.96 -30.81 -1.81
N GLY A 50 -8.50 -30.49 -0.62
CA GLY A 50 -8.16 -31.16 0.64
C GLY A 50 -6.73 -30.90 1.12
N ARG A 51 -5.99 -30.03 0.43
CA ARG A 51 -4.63 -29.58 0.79
C ARG A 51 -4.77 -28.38 1.70
N THR A 52 -4.86 -28.62 3.00
CA THR A 52 -4.89 -27.48 3.94
C THR A 52 -3.48 -26.91 4.07
N MET A 53 -3.32 -25.59 3.92
CA MET A 53 -2.07 -24.85 4.22
C MET A 53 -1.81 -24.75 5.74
N ARG A 54 -2.21 -25.79 6.49
CA ARG A 54 -2.03 -25.91 7.93
C ARG A 54 -0.59 -26.30 8.22
N LEU A 55 0.05 -25.57 9.12
CA LEU A 55 0.97 -26.21 10.05
C LEU A 55 0.08 -26.77 11.16
N THR A 56 -0.07 -28.09 11.25
CA THR A 56 -0.75 -28.75 12.37
C THR A 56 0.33 -29.17 13.37
N PRO A 57 0.78 -28.32 14.32
CA PRO A 57 1.69 -28.77 15.35
C PRO A 57 0.98 -29.66 16.38
N ASN A 58 -0.35 -29.55 16.50
CA ASN A 58 -1.11 -30.24 17.54
C ASN A 58 -2.24 -31.10 16.97
N ILE A 59 -2.18 -32.39 17.26
CA ILE A 59 -3.06 -33.45 16.75
C ILE A 59 -4.39 -33.49 17.52
N THR A 60 -4.54 -32.65 18.55
CA THR A 60 -5.66 -32.68 19.51
C THR A 60 -6.80 -31.71 19.20
N ASP A 61 -6.74 -30.93 18.12
CA ASP A 61 -7.86 -30.07 17.70
C ASP A 61 -8.78 -30.84 16.73
N PRO A 62 -9.94 -31.34 17.18
CA PRO A 62 -10.88 -32.07 16.33
C PRO A 62 -11.73 -31.12 15.47
N GLY A 63 -11.49 -29.80 15.55
CA GLY A 63 -12.27 -28.78 14.87
C GLY A 63 -12.22 -28.89 13.35
N LYS A 64 -13.40 -28.79 12.71
CA LYS A 64 -13.54 -28.70 11.26
C LYS A 64 -12.64 -27.58 10.69
N PRO A 65 -12.08 -27.75 9.47
CA PRO A 65 -11.21 -26.75 8.87
C PRO A 65 -11.90 -25.41 8.60
N MET A 66 -11.50 -24.38 9.34
CA MET A 66 -11.90 -22.99 9.14
C MET A 66 -10.84 -22.20 8.35
N LEU A 67 -11.26 -21.10 7.71
CA LEU A 67 -10.39 -20.21 6.92
C LEU A 67 -9.32 -19.53 7.78
N LEU A 68 -9.70 -19.10 8.99
CA LEU A 68 -8.79 -18.61 10.02
C LEU A 68 -8.96 -19.44 11.29
N GLN A 69 -7.86 -19.75 11.97
CA GLN A 69 -7.91 -20.35 13.30
C GLN A 69 -8.10 -19.25 14.34
N SER A 70 -9.19 -19.31 15.08
CA SER A 70 -9.47 -18.40 16.19
C SER A 70 -10.27 -19.12 17.26
N HIS A 71 -10.19 -18.62 18.50
CA HIS A 71 -11.02 -19.12 19.58
C HIS A 71 -12.42 -18.52 19.49
N TYR A 72 -13.42 -19.40 19.48
CA TYR A 72 -14.84 -19.04 19.46
C TYR A 72 -15.46 -19.35 20.82
N ILE A 73 -16.36 -18.47 21.28
CA ILE A 73 -17.07 -18.60 22.57
C ILE A 73 -18.25 -19.60 22.45
N TYR A 74 -18.59 -20.01 21.23
CA TYR A 74 -19.68 -20.93 20.91
C TYR A 74 -19.15 -22.15 20.14
N ASP A 75 -19.94 -23.24 20.14
CA ASP A 75 -19.60 -24.46 19.41
C ASP A 75 -19.67 -24.21 17.89
N ILE A 76 -18.52 -24.33 17.23
CA ILE A 76 -18.37 -24.14 15.77
C ILE A 76 -18.51 -25.46 15.00
N THR A 77 -18.61 -26.61 15.68
CA THR A 77 -18.68 -27.93 15.05
C THR A 77 -20.11 -28.30 14.63
N GLU A 78 -21.12 -27.75 15.30
CA GLU A 78 -22.54 -27.95 15.04
C GLU A 78 -23.03 -27.18 13.79
N ARG A 79 -23.96 -27.78 13.03
CA ARG A 79 -24.68 -27.06 11.95
C ARG A 79 -25.88 -26.32 12.57
N PRO A 80 -26.18 -25.06 12.18
CA PRO A 80 -25.66 -24.29 11.03
C PRO A 80 -24.52 -23.29 11.38
N GLN A 81 -24.07 -23.26 12.63
CA GLN A 81 -23.10 -22.26 13.13
C GLN A 81 -21.75 -22.31 12.40
N TYR A 82 -21.31 -23.52 12.02
CA TYR A 82 -20.12 -23.71 11.21
C TYR A 82 -20.17 -22.94 9.88
N GLU A 83 -21.26 -23.08 9.12
CA GLU A 83 -21.41 -22.48 7.78
C GLU A 83 -21.52 -20.96 7.87
N LEU A 84 -22.28 -20.46 8.85
CA LEU A 84 -22.37 -19.02 9.13
C LEU A 84 -21.00 -18.44 9.49
N THR A 85 -20.24 -19.14 10.33
CA THR A 85 -18.92 -18.66 10.73
C THR A 85 -17.94 -18.67 9.57
N LEU A 86 -17.97 -19.69 8.71
CA LEU A 86 -17.16 -19.74 7.49
C LEU A 86 -17.47 -18.58 6.54
N ILE A 87 -18.75 -18.27 6.31
CA ILE A 87 -19.17 -17.13 5.47
C ILE A 87 -18.71 -15.81 6.11
N SER A 88 -18.88 -15.66 7.43
CA SER A 88 -18.45 -14.46 8.14
C SER A 88 -16.94 -14.24 8.08
N GLN A 89 -16.13 -15.32 8.20
CA GLN A 89 -14.69 -15.27 8.02
C GLN A 89 -14.30 -14.87 6.60
N ALA A 90 -14.96 -15.42 5.57
CA ALA A 90 -14.70 -15.04 4.18
C ALA A 90 -14.93 -13.53 3.95
N ILE A 91 -16.05 -12.99 4.47
CA ILE A 91 -16.36 -11.55 4.40
C ILE A 91 -15.29 -10.75 5.16
N TYR A 92 -14.94 -11.16 6.37
CA TYR A 92 -13.92 -10.50 7.19
C TYR A 92 -12.56 -10.44 6.51
N VAL A 93 -12.11 -11.55 5.91
CA VAL A 93 -10.84 -11.62 5.17
C VAL A 93 -10.86 -10.65 3.98
N VAL A 94 -11.95 -10.59 3.22
CA VAL A 94 -12.08 -9.66 2.09
C VAL A 94 -12.04 -8.21 2.56
N ILE A 95 -12.78 -7.86 3.62
CA ILE A 95 -12.78 -6.50 4.17
C ILE A 95 -11.40 -6.13 4.72
N GLY A 96 -10.77 -7.01 5.51
CA GLY A 96 -9.45 -6.79 6.08
C GLY A 96 -8.39 -6.61 4.99
N MET A 97 -8.45 -7.41 3.93
CA MET A 97 -7.56 -7.29 2.77
C MET A 97 -7.75 -5.94 2.06
N MET A 98 -8.99 -5.55 1.76
CA MET A 98 -9.25 -4.24 1.14
C MET A 98 -8.76 -3.07 2.00
N ALA A 99 -8.99 -3.14 3.31
CA ALA A 99 -8.52 -2.11 4.25
C ALA A 99 -7.00 -2.01 4.26
N TYR A 100 -6.30 -3.15 4.33
CA TYR A 100 -4.85 -3.21 4.35
C TYR A 100 -4.25 -2.67 3.04
N THR A 101 -4.73 -3.14 1.88
CA THR A 101 -4.23 -2.66 0.59
C THR A 101 -4.56 -1.18 0.35
N GLY A 102 -5.69 -0.70 0.86
CA GLY A 102 -6.05 0.72 0.81
C GLY A 102 -5.01 1.61 1.50
N ILE A 103 -4.56 1.20 2.70
CA ILE A 103 -3.52 1.89 3.47
C ILE A 103 -2.19 1.85 2.72
N ASP A 104 -1.77 0.67 2.25
CA ASP A 104 -0.51 0.50 1.52
C ASP A 104 -0.45 1.33 0.23
N ASN A 105 -1.55 1.37 -0.53
CA ASN A 105 -1.65 2.20 -1.73
C ASN A 105 -1.52 3.68 -1.43
N PHE A 106 -2.20 4.14 -0.38
CA PHE A 106 -2.14 5.53 0.04
C PHE A 106 -0.71 5.91 0.46
N LEU A 107 -0.09 5.07 1.28
CA LEU A 107 1.28 5.27 1.74
C LEU A 107 2.27 5.24 0.57
N GLY A 108 2.14 4.27 -0.34
CA GLY A 108 2.97 4.15 -1.52
C GLY A 108 2.88 5.41 -2.40
N LEU A 109 1.67 5.86 -2.73
CA LEU A 109 1.46 7.08 -3.50
C LEU A 109 2.10 8.31 -2.81
N LEU A 110 1.97 8.41 -1.50
CA LEU A 110 2.53 9.50 -0.70
C LEU A 110 4.06 9.51 -0.78
N ILE A 111 4.70 8.35 -0.55
CA ILE A 111 6.15 8.18 -0.58
C ILE A 111 6.69 8.55 -1.96
N PHE A 112 6.11 7.98 -3.03
CA PHE A 112 6.55 8.28 -4.40
C PHE A 112 6.36 9.75 -4.77
N HIS A 113 5.29 10.40 -4.31
CA HIS A 113 5.10 11.84 -4.50
C HIS A 113 6.19 12.66 -3.80
N ILE A 114 6.50 12.33 -2.54
CA ILE A 114 7.55 13.01 -1.77
C ILE A 114 8.91 12.81 -2.42
N CYS A 115 9.26 11.58 -2.81
CA CYS A 115 10.49 11.29 -3.57
C CYS A 115 10.57 12.13 -4.85
N GLY A 116 9.47 12.26 -5.59
CA GLY A 116 9.42 13.13 -6.77
C GLY A 116 9.61 14.62 -6.45
N GLN A 117 9.06 15.10 -5.33
CA GLN A 117 9.32 16.48 -4.88
C GLN A 117 10.78 16.70 -4.45
N LEU A 118 11.41 15.70 -3.84
CA LEU A 118 12.83 15.74 -3.47
C LEU A 118 13.74 15.70 -4.69
N ASP A 119 13.42 14.91 -5.72
CA ASP A 119 14.15 14.92 -7.00
C ASP A 119 14.09 16.29 -7.69
N ILE A 120 12.91 16.91 -7.73
CA ILE A 120 12.75 18.28 -8.25
C ILE A 120 13.59 19.27 -7.44
N LEU A 121 13.59 19.14 -6.11
CA LEU A 121 14.38 20.00 -5.24
C LEU A 121 15.88 19.83 -5.49
N LYS A 122 16.36 18.59 -5.62
CA LYS A 122 17.74 18.26 -5.97
C LYS A 122 18.15 18.91 -7.28
N ASN A 123 17.37 18.73 -8.35
CA ASN A 123 17.67 19.32 -9.65
C ASN A 123 17.76 20.85 -9.61
N ARG A 124 16.92 21.50 -8.79
CA ARG A 124 16.97 22.97 -8.62
C ARG A 124 18.20 23.44 -7.83
N LEU A 125 18.70 22.61 -6.91
CA LEU A 125 19.94 22.86 -6.18
C LEU A 125 21.18 22.62 -7.05
N GLU A 126 21.15 21.61 -7.93
CA GLU A 126 22.27 21.34 -8.86
C GLU A 126 22.41 22.45 -9.91
N CYS A 127 21.30 23.05 -10.36
CA CYS A 127 21.32 24.16 -11.30
C CYS A 127 21.35 25.55 -10.62
N LEU A 128 21.69 25.63 -9.33
CA LEU A 128 21.57 26.87 -8.55
C LEU A 128 22.45 27.99 -9.10
N ASP A 129 23.62 27.63 -9.63
CA ASP A 129 24.63 28.48 -10.27
C ASP A 129 24.11 29.21 -11.51
N LYS A 130 23.13 28.61 -12.22
CA LYS A 130 22.55 29.17 -13.45
C LYS A 130 21.48 30.24 -13.19
N TYR A 131 21.06 30.45 -11.94
CA TYR A 131 20.03 31.43 -11.62
C TYR A 131 20.61 32.79 -11.26
N ILE A 132 20.15 33.84 -11.94
CA ILE A 132 20.48 35.25 -11.66
C ILE A 132 20.18 35.61 -10.19
N ASN A 133 19.14 35.02 -9.60
CA ASN A 133 18.72 35.25 -8.21
C ASN A 133 18.92 34.01 -7.32
N TYR A 134 20.15 33.48 -7.26
CA TYR A 134 20.47 32.25 -6.52
C TYR A 134 19.97 32.28 -5.06
N TYR A 135 20.12 33.41 -4.34
CA TYR A 135 19.70 33.54 -2.94
C TYR A 135 18.19 33.31 -2.75
N LYS A 136 17.38 33.86 -3.66
CA LYS A 136 15.91 33.69 -3.63
C LYS A 136 15.50 32.25 -3.93
N VAL A 137 16.19 31.61 -4.88
CA VAL A 137 15.93 30.21 -5.25
C VAL A 137 16.33 29.27 -4.10
N LEU A 138 17.48 29.51 -3.47
CA LEU A 138 17.96 28.74 -2.33
C LEU A 138 17.02 28.84 -1.14
N LYS A 139 16.58 30.05 -0.76
CA LYS A 139 15.60 30.27 0.31
C LYS A 139 14.28 29.52 0.04
N CYS A 140 13.82 29.52 -1.22
CA CYS A 140 12.63 28.77 -1.62
C CYS A 140 12.84 27.25 -1.52
N CYS A 141 14.02 26.76 -1.90
CA CYS A 141 14.38 25.34 -1.82
C CYS A 141 14.41 24.86 -0.36
N ILE A 142 15.05 25.61 0.54
CA ILE A 142 15.07 25.31 1.98
C ILE A 142 13.66 25.29 2.57
N ALA A 143 12.84 26.30 2.26
CA ALA A 143 11.45 26.35 2.74
C ALA A 143 10.62 25.14 2.25
N LYS A 144 10.81 24.71 0.99
CA LYS A 144 10.18 23.50 0.46
C LYS A 144 10.68 22.23 1.15
N HIS A 145 11.98 22.11 1.37
CA HIS A 145 12.57 20.97 2.08
C HIS A 145 12.01 20.82 3.49
N ILE A 146 11.97 21.90 4.26
CA ILE A 146 11.41 21.92 5.62
C ILE A 146 9.92 21.55 5.59
N ARG A 147 9.16 22.05 4.61
CA ARG A 147 7.74 21.72 4.46
C ARG A 147 7.52 20.23 4.15
N LEU A 148 8.38 19.61 3.35
CA LEU A 148 8.32 18.18 3.07
C LEU A 148 8.70 17.36 4.31
N LEU A 149 9.75 17.76 5.04
CA LEU A 149 10.16 17.11 6.29
C LEU A 149 9.06 17.12 7.34
N ARG A 150 8.41 18.27 7.58
CA ARG A 150 7.26 18.39 8.50
C ARG A 150 6.02 17.62 8.08
N PHE A 151 5.96 17.14 6.85
CA PHE A 151 4.85 16.34 6.38
C PHE A 151 5.11 14.84 6.57
N VAL A 152 6.38 14.44 6.62
CA VAL A 152 6.80 13.04 6.83
C VAL A 152 6.98 12.73 8.31
N MET A 153 7.46 13.69 9.09
CA MET A 153 7.66 13.63 10.54
C MET A 153 6.49 14.28 11.27
#